data_AF-A0A520X6V4-F1
#
_entry.id   AF-A0A520X6V4-F1
#
_cell.length_a   1.000
_cell.length_b   1.000
_cell.length_c   1.000
_cell.angle_alpha   90.00
_cell.angle_beta   90.00
_cell.angle_gamma   90.00
#
_symmetry.space_group_name_H-M   'P 1'
#
loop_
_entity.id
_entity.type
_entity.pdbx_description
1 polymer ?
#
loop_
_entity_poly.entity_id
_entity_poly.type
_entity_poly.pdbx_seq_one_letter_code
_entity_poly.pdbx_strand_id
1 'polypeptide(L)'
;MTNKLLRMKNHLSVSWKHGTIFCSALLLAACGTVTAIVPDAEGVEHISALGMGCKKPYALTQDCSGLSGATRLVEVSGFRFKIAGTDDGSTVLMMGAKPTSDAWSGKSAETANVAYELTKKVLADNEVSVVKAEPVSSGALLSGYVITTDGDAYAVLKAMTVED
;
A
#
# COMPACT_ATOMS: atom_id res chain seq x y z
N MET A 1 71.65 -6.07 -54.16
CA MET A 1 72.08 -4.93 -53.34
C MET A 1 71.11 -4.85 -52.16
N THR A 2 71.43 -5.51 -51.02
CA THR A 2 71.83 -4.88 -49.71
C THR A 2 70.79 -3.87 -49.21
N ASN A 3 70.10 -4.03 -48.08
CA ASN A 3 70.51 -4.24 -46.67
C ASN A 3 69.29 -4.75 -45.86
N LYS A 4 69.37 -5.72 -44.93
CA LYS A 4 69.95 -5.74 -43.56
C LYS A 4 69.07 -5.07 -42.46
N LEU A 5 68.63 -5.90 -41.50
CA LEU A 5 68.42 -5.65 -40.04
C LEU A 5 67.32 -4.63 -39.63
N LEU A 6 66.53 -4.76 -38.55
CA LEU A 6 66.67 -5.36 -37.22
C LEU A 6 65.29 -5.91 -36.75
N ARG A 7 65.19 -7.09 -36.10
CA ARG A 7 65.32 -7.34 -34.64
C ARG A 7 64.27 -6.60 -33.78
N MET A 8 63.27 -7.34 -33.27
CA MET A 8 62.99 -7.42 -31.83
C MET A 8 61.94 -8.50 -31.53
N LYS A 9 62.39 -9.52 -30.80
CA LYS A 9 61.58 -10.54 -30.12
C LYS A 9 61.08 -9.92 -28.81
N ASN A 10 59.78 -10.02 -28.53
CA ASN A 10 59.27 -9.94 -27.16
C ASN A 10 58.52 -11.22 -26.82
N HIS A 11 59.19 -12.04 -26.01
CA HIS A 11 58.62 -13.15 -25.26
C HIS A 11 57.76 -12.58 -24.13
N LEU A 12 56.46 -12.84 -24.15
CA LEU A 12 55.62 -12.79 -22.96
C LEU A 12 54.84 -14.10 -22.86
N SER A 13 55.46 -15.06 -22.19
CA SER A 13 54.82 -16.28 -21.73
C SER A 13 53.99 -15.97 -20.49
N VAL A 14 52.66 -15.88 -20.65
CA VAL A 14 51.73 -15.81 -19.52
C VAL A 14 51.37 -17.24 -19.11
N SER A 15 51.84 -17.61 -17.93
CA SER A 15 51.62 -18.89 -17.27
C SER A 15 50.16 -19.02 -16.82
N TRP A 16 49.41 -19.92 -17.44
CA TRP A 16 48.11 -20.38 -16.97
C TRP A 16 48.30 -21.33 -15.78
N LYS A 17 48.02 -20.86 -14.56
CA LYS A 17 47.83 -21.73 -13.39
C LYS A 17 46.34 -21.79 -13.07
N HIS A 18 45.81 -23.00 -13.19
CA HIS A 18 44.45 -23.37 -12.82
C HIS A 18 44.28 -23.16 -11.31
N GLY A 19 43.28 -22.35 -10.94
CA GLY A 19 42.98 -21.99 -9.55
C GLY A 19 41.49 -21.68 -9.39
N THR A 20 40.70 -22.75 -9.46
CA THR A 20 39.55 -23.08 -8.62
C THR A 20 38.63 -21.97 -8.05
N ILE A 21 37.33 -22.21 -8.26
CA ILE A 21 36.16 -21.78 -7.45
C ILE A 21 35.64 -20.37 -7.71
N PHE A 22 34.83 -20.31 -8.78
CA PHE A 22 33.77 -19.34 -9.00
C PHE A 22 32.71 -19.53 -7.88
N CYS A 23 32.93 -18.91 -6.72
CA CYS A 23 31.94 -18.88 -5.65
C CYS A 23 30.92 -17.79 -5.98
N SER A 24 29.91 -18.18 -6.77
CA SER A 24 28.68 -17.44 -6.98
C SER A 24 28.00 -17.18 -5.63
N ALA A 25 28.36 -16.07 -4.99
CA ALA A 25 27.51 -15.46 -3.97
C ALA A 25 26.29 -14.86 -4.69
N LEU A 26 25.32 -15.74 -4.98
CA LEU A 26 23.93 -15.38 -5.22
C LEU A 26 23.45 -14.64 -3.98
N LEU A 27 23.67 -13.33 -3.97
CA LEU A 27 22.86 -12.38 -3.23
C LEU A 27 21.44 -12.56 -3.75
N LEU A 28 20.72 -13.50 -3.15
CA LEU A 28 19.27 -13.55 -3.14
C LEU A 28 18.83 -12.25 -2.46
N ALA A 29 18.82 -11.16 -3.23
CA ALA A 29 17.96 -10.04 -2.97
C ALA A 29 16.54 -10.59 -3.08
N ALA A 30 16.06 -11.18 -1.99
CA ALA A 30 14.65 -11.34 -1.74
C ALA A 30 14.10 -9.91 -1.71
N CYS A 31 13.74 -9.40 -2.89
CA CYS A 31 12.90 -8.24 -3.01
C CYS A 31 11.58 -8.69 -2.39
N GLY A 32 11.43 -8.49 -1.09
CA GLY A 32 10.19 -8.71 -0.39
C GLY A 32 9.15 -7.94 -1.17
N THR A 33 8.11 -8.62 -1.65
CA THR A 33 7.03 -8.00 -2.38
C THR A 33 6.34 -7.06 -1.40
N VAL A 34 6.74 -5.78 -1.43
CA VAL A 34 6.06 -4.72 -0.70
C VAL A 34 4.65 -4.69 -1.28
N THR A 35 3.67 -4.83 -0.41
CA THR A 35 2.27 -4.78 -0.81
C THR A 35 2.03 -3.40 -1.40
N ALA A 36 1.68 -3.34 -2.69
CA ALA A 36 1.50 -2.06 -3.37
C ALA A 36 0.40 -1.26 -2.68
N ILE A 37 0.70 -0.03 -2.28
CA ILE A 37 -0.25 0.96 -1.79
C ILE A 37 -0.61 1.91 -2.92
N VAL A 38 -1.68 2.69 -2.76
CA VAL A 38 -2.08 3.68 -3.76
C VAL A 38 -1.03 4.80 -3.86
N PRO A 39 -0.83 5.41 -5.05
CA PRO A 39 0.17 6.46 -5.25
C PRO A 39 0.05 7.62 -4.24
N ASP A 40 -1.19 7.98 -3.89
CA ASP A 40 -1.51 9.05 -2.94
C ASP A 40 -1.04 8.77 -1.49
N ALA A 41 -0.68 7.52 -1.18
CA ALA A 41 -0.19 7.07 0.12
C ALA A 41 1.31 6.70 0.09
N GLU A 42 1.98 6.81 -1.05
CA GLU A 42 3.40 6.47 -1.17
C GLU A 42 4.28 7.36 -0.26
N GLY A 43 5.15 6.72 0.52
CA GLY A 43 6.03 7.42 1.47
C GLY A 43 5.34 7.92 2.74
N VAL A 44 4.03 7.67 2.91
CA VAL A 44 3.29 7.99 4.13
C VAL A 44 3.47 6.88 5.16
N GLU A 45 3.66 7.25 6.43
CA GLU A 45 3.76 6.29 7.52
C GLU A 45 2.44 5.53 7.71
N HIS A 46 2.54 4.22 7.91
CA HIS A 46 1.38 3.37 8.13
C HIS A 46 0.81 3.58 9.54
N ILE A 47 -0.50 3.70 9.63
CA ILE A 47 -1.19 3.67 10.91
C ILE A 47 -1.38 2.20 11.31
N SER A 48 -0.95 1.85 12.53
CA SER A 48 -1.15 0.52 13.06
C SER A 48 -2.64 0.27 13.36
N ALA A 49 -3.24 -0.72 12.68
CA ALA A 49 -4.61 -1.17 12.93
C ALA A 49 -4.80 -1.70 14.37
N LEU A 50 -3.75 -2.25 14.99
CA LEU A 50 -3.78 -2.74 16.37
C LEU A 50 -3.84 -1.61 17.40
N GLY A 51 -3.23 -0.46 17.08
CA GLY A 51 -3.20 0.73 17.94
C GLY A 51 -4.33 1.72 17.66
N MET A 52 -5.04 1.55 16.55
CA MET A 52 -6.15 2.40 16.16
C MET A 52 -7.42 2.02 16.94
N GLY A 53 -8.14 3.01 17.44
CA GLY A 53 -9.48 2.85 17.98
C GLY A 53 -10.32 4.09 17.70
N CYS A 54 -11.56 4.12 18.19
CA CYS A 54 -12.45 5.24 17.88
C CYS A 54 -11.94 6.58 18.41
N LYS A 55 -11.18 6.61 19.50
CA LYS A 55 -10.67 7.87 20.06
C LYS A 55 -9.33 8.33 19.50
N LYS A 56 -8.53 7.42 18.93
CA LYS A 56 -7.17 7.73 18.49
C LYS A 56 -6.80 6.97 17.21
N PRO A 57 -6.07 7.60 16.28
CA PRO A 57 -5.55 8.98 16.37
C PRO A 57 -6.53 10.06 15.90
N TYR A 58 -7.65 9.69 15.24
CA TYR A 58 -8.53 10.66 14.56
C TYR A 58 -9.83 11.01 15.29
N ALA A 59 -10.15 10.40 16.44
CA ALA A 59 -11.44 10.61 17.12
C ALA A 59 -12.67 10.37 16.20
N LEU A 60 -12.75 9.16 15.63
CA LEU A 60 -13.89 8.67 14.85
C LEU A 60 -15.13 8.51 15.75
N THR A 61 -16.09 9.43 15.62
CA THR A 61 -17.33 9.46 16.42
C THR A 61 -18.52 8.84 15.69
N GLN A 62 -18.46 8.71 14.36
CA GLN A 62 -19.54 8.18 13.54
C GLN A 62 -19.24 6.74 13.12
N ASP A 63 -20.19 5.83 13.40
CA ASP A 63 -20.16 4.41 13.03
C ASP A 63 -18.81 3.72 13.31
N CYS A 64 -18.25 4.00 14.49
CA CYS A 64 -17.06 3.37 15.01
C CYS A 64 -17.37 2.54 16.27
N SER A 65 -16.89 1.31 16.30
CA SER A 65 -16.90 0.41 17.46
C SER A 65 -15.49 0.28 18.02
N GLY A 66 -15.36 0.41 19.35
CA GLY A 66 -14.06 0.31 20.02
C GLY A 66 -13.38 -1.06 19.86
N LEU A 67 -14.12 -2.10 19.48
CA LEU A 67 -13.59 -3.45 19.28
C LEU A 67 -13.34 -3.78 17.80
N SER A 68 -14.24 -3.36 16.90
CA SER A 68 -14.22 -3.78 15.49
C SER A 68 -13.84 -2.67 14.51
N GLY A 69 -13.59 -1.45 14.99
CA GLY A 69 -13.29 -0.29 14.15
C GLY A 69 -14.53 0.19 13.39
N ALA A 70 -14.40 0.42 12.09
CA ALA A 70 -15.48 0.85 11.23
C ALA A 70 -16.66 -0.14 11.21
N THR A 71 -17.89 0.36 11.38
CA THR A 71 -19.10 -0.49 11.43
C THR A 71 -20.10 -0.24 10.31
N ARG A 72 -20.07 0.92 9.65
CA ARG A 72 -21.02 1.22 8.57
C ARG A 72 -20.63 0.49 7.31
N LEU A 73 -21.42 -0.49 6.87
CA LEU A 73 -21.21 -1.15 5.58
C LEU A 73 -21.74 -0.26 4.44
N VAL A 74 -20.91 -0.05 3.42
CA VAL A 74 -21.27 0.65 2.19
C VAL A 74 -20.90 -0.19 0.96
N GLU A 75 -21.57 0.06 -0.14
CA GLU A 75 -21.28 -0.55 -1.44
C GLU A 75 -21.09 0.52 -2.51
N VAL A 76 -19.90 0.55 -3.12
CA VAL A 76 -19.60 1.44 -4.24
C VAL A 76 -19.26 0.59 -5.46
N SER A 77 -20.04 0.71 -6.53
CA SER A 77 -19.83 -0.03 -7.78
C SER A 77 -19.70 -1.56 -7.57
N GLY A 78 -20.49 -2.14 -6.66
CA GLY A 78 -20.43 -3.56 -6.30
C GLY A 78 -19.32 -3.95 -5.33
N PHE A 79 -18.53 -2.98 -4.84
CA PHE A 79 -17.45 -3.20 -3.89
C PHE A 79 -17.88 -2.83 -2.47
N ARG A 80 -17.87 -3.81 -1.57
CA ARG A 80 -18.31 -3.65 -0.18
C ARG A 80 -17.14 -3.37 0.76
N PHE A 81 -17.26 -2.32 1.55
CA PHE A 81 -16.29 -1.95 2.58
C PHE A 81 -16.99 -1.23 3.73
N LYS A 82 -16.33 -1.17 4.89
CA LYS A 82 -16.82 -0.51 6.09
C LYS A 82 -16.22 0.88 6.22
N ILE A 83 -17.00 1.83 6.71
CA ILE A 83 -16.55 3.18 7.01
C ILE A 83 -16.83 3.59 8.46
N ALA A 84 -16.03 4.51 8.97
CA ALA A 84 -16.24 5.29 10.17
C ALA A 84 -15.74 6.71 9.94
N GLY A 85 -16.34 7.72 10.57
CA GLY A 85 -16.01 9.13 10.33
C GLY A 85 -15.78 9.93 11.61
N THR A 86 -15.07 11.05 11.49
CA THR A 86 -15.09 12.13 12.49
C THR A 86 -16.45 12.84 12.53
N ASP A 87 -16.67 13.67 13.54
CA ASP A 87 -17.95 14.38 13.74
C ASP A 87 -18.31 15.30 12.56
N ASP A 88 -17.31 15.97 12.00
CA ASP A 88 -17.42 16.84 10.82
C ASP A 88 -17.37 16.06 9.48
N GLY A 89 -17.15 14.75 9.54
CA GLY A 89 -17.10 13.87 8.37
C GLY A 89 -15.91 14.08 7.43
N SER A 90 -14.96 14.96 7.78
CA SER A 90 -13.78 15.29 6.96
C SER A 90 -12.70 14.21 7.01
N THR A 91 -12.71 13.34 8.01
CA THR A 91 -11.79 12.21 8.12
C THR A 91 -12.58 10.91 8.17
N VAL A 92 -12.27 10.00 7.25
CA VAL A 92 -12.98 8.72 7.10
C VAL A 92 -11.99 7.56 7.16
N LEU A 93 -12.21 6.63 8.08
CA LEU A 93 -11.58 5.32 8.07
C LEU A 93 -12.37 4.41 7.12
N MET A 94 -11.67 3.78 6.18
CA MET A 94 -12.18 2.78 5.26
C MET A 94 -11.50 1.44 5.53
N MET A 95 -12.27 0.35 5.64
CA MET A 95 -11.76 -1.00 5.89
C MET A 95 -12.48 -2.02 5.03
N GLY A 96 -11.81 -3.07 4.56
CA GLY A 96 -12.49 -4.16 3.84
C GLY A 96 -13.62 -4.81 4.67
N ALA A 97 -14.73 -5.18 4.04
CA ALA A 97 -15.94 -5.65 4.75
C ALA A 97 -15.81 -7.05 5.39
N LYS A 98 -14.95 -7.94 4.86
CA LYS A 98 -14.86 -9.34 5.30
C LYS A 98 -13.79 -9.57 6.36
N PRO A 99 -14.08 -10.36 7.41
CA PRO A 99 -13.07 -10.84 8.33
C PRO A 99 -12.28 -12.01 7.69
N THR A 100 -10.96 -11.84 7.63
CA THR A 100 -9.94 -12.88 7.83
C THR A 100 -9.67 -13.94 6.75
N SER A 101 -10.52 -14.31 5.79
CA SER A 101 -10.08 -15.28 4.75
C SER A 101 -9.20 -14.63 3.66
N ASP A 102 -9.52 -13.40 3.27
CA ASP A 102 -8.78 -12.65 2.25
C ASP A 102 -7.65 -11.79 2.84
N ALA A 103 -7.69 -11.57 4.16
CA ALA A 103 -6.65 -10.84 4.90
C ALA A 103 -5.27 -11.47 4.73
N TRP A 104 -5.20 -12.79 4.66
CA TRP A 104 -3.96 -13.57 4.56
C TRP A 104 -3.60 -13.99 3.13
N SER A 105 -4.46 -13.71 2.14
CA SER A 105 -4.27 -14.15 0.75
C SER A 105 -3.60 -13.12 -0.16
N GLY A 106 -3.15 -11.98 0.40
CA GLY A 106 -2.62 -10.84 -0.37
C GLY A 106 -3.70 -10.02 -1.10
N LYS A 107 -4.94 -10.51 -1.17
CA LYS A 107 -6.08 -9.81 -1.78
C LYS A 107 -6.62 -8.66 -0.94
N SER A 108 -6.25 -8.58 0.33
CA SER A 108 -6.64 -7.50 1.23
C SER A 108 -6.16 -6.13 0.77
N ALA A 109 -4.93 -6.05 0.25
CA ALA A 109 -4.40 -4.80 -0.25
C ALA A 109 -5.03 -4.38 -1.57
N GLU A 110 -5.22 -5.31 -2.50
CA GLU A 110 -5.98 -5.05 -3.73
C GLU A 110 -7.38 -4.52 -3.40
N THR A 111 -8.05 -5.16 -2.44
CA THR A 111 -9.38 -4.75 -1.95
C THR A 111 -9.37 -3.34 -1.39
N ALA A 112 -8.40 -3.02 -0.53
CA ALA A 112 -8.26 -1.69 0.05
C ALA A 112 -7.97 -0.62 -1.03
N ASN A 113 -7.10 -0.94 -1.99
CA ASN A 113 -6.74 -0.01 -3.07
C ASN A 113 -7.92 0.25 -4.00
N VAL A 114 -8.65 -0.79 -4.41
CA VAL A 114 -9.85 -0.64 -5.24
C VAL A 114 -10.92 0.16 -4.50
N ALA A 115 -11.17 -0.13 -3.21
CA ALA A 115 -12.11 0.65 -2.41
C ALA A 115 -11.72 2.14 -2.35
N TYR A 116 -10.43 2.43 -2.17
CA TYR A 116 -9.89 3.79 -2.17
C TYR A 116 -10.14 4.50 -3.50
N GLU A 117 -9.76 3.91 -4.63
CA GLU A 117 -9.92 4.55 -5.95
C GLU A 117 -11.39 4.81 -6.29
N LEU A 118 -12.28 3.86 -5.97
CA LEU A 118 -13.72 4.03 -6.14
C LEU A 118 -14.27 5.14 -5.24
N THR A 119 -13.80 5.22 -4.01
CA THR A 119 -14.19 6.27 -3.06
C THR A 119 -13.72 7.64 -3.55
N LYS A 120 -12.47 7.76 -3.97
CA LYS A 120 -11.92 9.01 -4.52
C LYS A 120 -12.75 9.52 -5.69
N LYS A 121 -13.20 8.63 -6.58
CA LYS A 121 -14.09 8.98 -7.68
C LYS A 121 -15.46 9.48 -7.19
N VAL A 122 -16.11 8.75 -6.28
CA VAL A 122 -17.41 9.15 -5.72
C VAL A 122 -17.32 10.51 -5.03
N LEU A 123 -16.26 10.75 -4.27
CA LEU A 123 -16.06 12.02 -3.59
C LEU A 123 -15.85 13.17 -4.59
N ALA A 124 -15.04 12.95 -5.64
CA ALA A 124 -14.84 13.94 -6.70
C ALA A 124 -16.14 14.29 -7.43
N ASP A 125 -17.00 13.29 -7.71
CA ASP A 125 -18.32 13.49 -8.31
C ASP A 125 -19.28 14.30 -7.41
N ASN A 126 -18.96 14.42 -6.12
CA ASN A 126 -19.68 15.22 -5.11
C ASN A 126 -18.89 16.46 -4.65
N GLU A 127 -17.93 16.93 -5.45
CA GLU A 127 -17.13 18.13 -5.17
C GLU A 127 -16.32 18.06 -3.86
N VAL A 128 -15.96 16.85 -3.42
CA VAL A 128 -15.09 16.60 -2.26
C VAL A 128 -13.77 16.00 -2.73
N SER A 129 -12.65 16.61 -2.36
CA SER A 129 -11.31 16.16 -2.73
C SER A 129 -10.63 15.44 -1.57
N VAL A 130 -9.88 14.39 -1.89
CA VAL A 130 -8.96 13.74 -0.94
C VAL A 130 -7.69 14.58 -0.82
N VAL A 131 -7.44 15.11 0.38
CA VAL A 131 -6.25 15.91 0.73
C VAL A 131 -5.12 15.00 1.22
N LYS A 132 -5.47 13.92 1.91
CA LYS A 132 -4.50 12.98 2.48
C LYS A 132 -5.06 11.56 2.47
N ALA A 133 -4.21 10.59 2.17
CA ALA A 133 -4.49 9.17 2.32
C ALA A 133 -3.40 8.52 3.18
N GLU A 134 -3.80 7.86 4.26
CA GLU A 134 -2.88 7.21 5.20
C GLU A 134 -3.19 5.71 5.24
N PRO A 135 -2.22 4.84 4.90
CA PRO A 135 -2.47 3.41 4.87
C PRO A 135 -2.63 2.87 6.28
N VAL A 136 -3.63 2.00 6.49
CA VAL A 136 -3.89 1.34 7.76
C VAL A 136 -3.46 -0.12 7.65
N SER A 137 -2.53 -0.55 8.50
CA SER A 137 -1.93 -1.89 8.41
C SER A 137 -1.85 -2.63 9.73
N SER A 138 -1.96 -3.96 9.66
CA SER A 138 -1.64 -4.88 10.75
C SER A 138 -0.47 -5.75 10.34
N GLY A 139 0.73 -5.44 10.86
CA GLY A 139 1.97 -6.04 10.35
C GLY A 139 2.18 -5.68 8.87
N ALA A 140 2.38 -6.69 8.03
CA ALA A 140 2.56 -6.53 6.58
C ALA A 140 1.23 -6.45 5.78
N LEU A 141 0.08 -6.47 6.44
CA LEU A 141 -1.22 -6.54 5.78
C LEU A 141 -1.89 -5.16 5.73
N LEU A 142 -2.14 -4.64 4.54
CA LEU A 142 -2.98 -3.46 4.33
C LEU A 142 -4.44 -3.81 4.64
N SER A 143 -5.00 -3.13 5.64
CA SER A 143 -6.38 -3.33 6.12
C SER A 143 -7.35 -2.31 5.51
N GLY A 144 -6.82 -1.18 5.03
CA GLY A 144 -7.61 -0.07 4.51
C GLY A 144 -6.85 1.24 4.54
N TYR A 145 -7.59 2.34 4.54
CA TYR A 145 -7.06 3.70 4.50
C TYR A 145 -7.82 4.60 5.48
N VAL A 146 -7.12 5.56 6.09
CA VAL A 146 -7.77 6.78 6.59
C VAL A 146 -7.59 7.85 5.54
N ILE A 147 -8.67 8.46 5.12
CA ILE A 147 -8.64 9.60 4.20
C ILE A 147 -9.03 10.87 4.95
N THR A 148 -8.38 11.97 4.62
CA THR A 148 -8.77 13.33 5.03
C THR A 148 -9.15 14.10 3.79
N THR A 149 -10.27 14.82 3.85
CA THR A 149 -10.86 15.53 2.73
C THR A 149 -11.06 17.02 3.04
N ASP A 150 -11.33 17.81 2.00
CA ASP A 150 -11.67 19.23 2.11
C ASP A 150 -13.16 19.50 2.41
N GLY A 151 -13.99 18.46 2.48
CA GLY A 151 -15.41 18.50 2.81
C GLY A 151 -15.90 17.28 3.58
N ASP A 152 -17.22 17.18 3.80
CA ASP A 152 -17.87 16.07 4.53
C ASP A 152 -17.97 14.81 3.65
N ALA A 153 -16.86 14.08 3.56
CA ALA A 153 -16.78 12.81 2.83
C ALA A 153 -17.66 11.73 3.46
N TYR A 154 -17.84 11.77 4.79
CA TYR A 154 -18.62 10.77 5.50
C TYR A 154 -20.09 10.79 5.08
N ALA A 155 -20.71 11.96 5.00
CA ALA A 155 -22.10 12.08 4.56
C ALA A 155 -22.31 11.55 3.13
N VAL A 156 -21.36 11.85 2.23
CA VAL A 156 -21.38 11.36 0.84
C VAL A 156 -21.35 9.82 0.82
N LEU A 157 -20.41 9.21 1.54
CA LEU A 157 -20.24 7.76 1.54
C LEU A 157 -21.38 7.04 2.28
N LYS A 158 -21.92 7.63 3.34
CA LYS A 158 -23.06 7.10 4.09
C LYS A 158 -24.32 6.98 3.22
N ALA A 159 -24.48 7.79 2.18
CA ALA A 159 -25.57 7.63 1.23
C ALA A 159 -25.52 6.29 0.46
N MET A 160 -24.36 5.60 0.45
CA MET A 160 -24.13 4.32 -0.21
C MET A 160 -24.27 3.11 0.74
N THR A 161 -24.97 3.30 1.87
CA THR A 161 -25.16 2.25 2.88
C THR A 161 -25.94 1.06 2.33
N VAL A 162 -25.51 -0.15 2.69
CA VAL A 162 -26.23 -1.40 2.42
C VAL A 162 -26.46 -2.19 3.70
N GLU A 163 -27.45 -3.08 3.68
CA GLU A 163 -27.66 -4.06 4.75
C GLU A 163 -26.64 -5.20 4.63
N ASP A 164 -26.25 -5.78 5.77
CA ASP A 164 -25.32 -6.93 5.86
C ASP A 164 -25.92 -8.21 5.22
#